data_AF-A0AAD2CPP5-F1
#
_entry.id   AF-A0AAD2CPP5-F1
#
_cell.length_a   1.000
_cell.length_b   1.000
_cell.length_c   1.000
_cell.angle_alpha   90.00
_cell.angle_beta   90.00
_cell.angle_gamma   90.00
#
_symmetry.space_group_name_H-M   'P 1'
#
loop_
_entity.id
_entity.type
_entity.pdbx_description
1 polymer ?
#
loop_
_entity_poly.entity_id
_entity_poly.type
_entity_poly.pdbx_seq_one_letter_code
_entity_poly.pdbx_strand_id
1 'polypeptide(L)'
;MVACTHAKHHPFFNSSYDKIEFDFDDLKSPTGTPQKAEKKSVRFERHDRVHEIPHINDLSDEEIDGVWMHPDDFKTIRRECQAVILIIEHDSDLIEGAELRGLEHHMAKQKREAQQIQELLYDTVDRLQKYGDESSTDVSDMLACMCQKISKRPEAFARKIAAEDEEEAKNKV
;
A
#
# COMPACT_ATOMS: atom_id res chain seq x y z
N MET A 1 2.20 20.21 -25.75
CA MET A 1 3.32 19.79 -24.89
C MET A 1 4.18 21.01 -24.59
N VAL A 2 3.91 21.71 -23.49
CA VAL A 2 4.69 22.87 -23.07
C VAL A 2 5.75 22.39 -22.08
N ALA A 3 7.01 22.57 -22.44
CA ALA A 3 8.15 22.18 -21.63
C ALA A 3 8.20 23.07 -20.36
N CYS A 4 7.88 22.47 -19.22
CA CYS A 4 7.97 23.10 -17.90
C CYS A 4 9.43 23.17 -17.44
N THR A 5 10.23 24.03 -18.07
CA THR A 5 11.69 24.14 -17.79
C THR A 5 12.07 25.32 -16.90
N HIS A 6 11.13 26.19 -16.51
CA HIS A 6 11.44 27.44 -15.79
C HIS A 6 11.36 27.38 -14.25
N ALA A 7 11.03 26.24 -13.65
CA ALA A 7 10.90 26.14 -12.19
C ALA A 7 12.19 25.75 -11.44
N LYS A 8 13.34 25.64 -12.14
CA LYS A 8 14.58 25.08 -11.57
C LYS A 8 15.34 25.99 -10.58
N HIS A 9 14.92 27.24 -10.39
CA HIS A 9 15.62 28.20 -9.53
C HIS A 9 14.76 28.76 -8.38
N HIS A 10 13.61 28.14 -8.06
CA HIS A 10 12.90 28.53 -6.85
C HIS A 10 13.58 27.89 -5.63
N PRO A 11 13.89 28.66 -4.55
CA PRO A 11 14.54 28.15 -3.33
C PRO A 11 13.76 27.02 -2.63
N PHE A 12 12.55 26.72 -3.09
CA PHE A 12 11.73 25.57 -2.71
C PHE A 12 12.37 24.20 -3.04
N PHE A 13 13.26 24.10 -4.04
CA PHE A 13 13.80 22.82 -4.52
C PHE A 13 15.23 22.45 -4.05
N ASN A 14 15.93 23.33 -3.30
CA ASN A 14 17.35 23.14 -2.95
C ASN A 14 17.61 22.43 -1.60
N SER A 15 16.73 21.52 -1.18
CA SER A 15 16.92 20.79 0.08
C SER A 15 16.40 19.35 -0.04
N SER A 16 17.33 18.39 -0.14
CA SER A 16 17.17 16.97 0.25
C SER A 16 17.11 15.88 -0.84
N TYR A 17 17.37 16.15 -2.12
CA TYR A 17 17.21 15.12 -3.18
C TYR A 17 18.46 14.74 -4.00
N ASP A 18 19.67 15.18 -3.64
CA ASP A 18 20.91 14.88 -4.39
C ASP A 18 21.46 13.44 -4.24
N LYS A 19 20.72 12.49 -3.64
CA LYS A 19 21.27 11.17 -3.24
C LYS A 19 20.66 9.94 -3.91
N ILE A 20 19.95 10.09 -5.02
CA ILE A 20 19.31 8.94 -5.70
C ILE A 20 20.07 8.62 -6.99
N GLU A 21 21.03 7.71 -6.90
CA GLU A 21 21.64 7.04 -8.06
C GLU A 21 20.89 5.74 -8.36
N PHE A 22 20.81 5.38 -9.64
CA PHE A 22 20.17 4.17 -10.17
C PHE A 22 21.23 3.27 -10.80
N ASP A 23 21.32 2.00 -10.38
CA ASP A 23 22.10 0.96 -11.06
C ASP A 23 21.17 -0.15 -11.58
N PHE A 24 21.37 -0.55 -12.85
CA PHE A 24 20.47 -1.43 -13.61
C PHE A 24 21.11 -2.79 -14.02
N ASP A 25 22.27 -3.16 -13.47
CA ASP A 25 23.09 -4.26 -14.01
C ASP A 25 22.95 -5.64 -13.33
N ASP A 26 22.08 -5.83 -12.33
CA ASP A 26 22.07 -7.07 -11.52
C ASP A 26 21.10 -8.19 -11.97
N LEU A 27 20.56 -8.16 -13.19
CA LEU A 27 19.74 -9.26 -13.72
C LEU A 27 20.59 -10.37 -14.34
N LYS A 28 21.23 -11.21 -13.52
CA LYS A 28 21.76 -12.52 -13.95
C LYS A 28 20.94 -13.67 -13.37
N SER A 29 20.41 -14.50 -14.27
CA SER A 29 19.64 -15.71 -13.95
C SER A 29 20.53 -16.81 -13.34
N PRO A 30 20.14 -17.48 -12.24
CA PRO A 30 20.91 -18.58 -11.69
C PRO A 30 20.66 -19.89 -12.43
N THR A 31 21.74 -20.49 -12.95
CA THR A 31 21.81 -21.86 -13.47
C THR A 31 22.04 -22.85 -12.32
N GLY A 32 21.00 -23.62 -11.95
CA GLY A 32 21.10 -24.73 -11.00
C GLY A 32 20.39 -25.98 -11.54
N THR A 33 21.02 -27.15 -11.36
CA THR A 33 20.53 -28.44 -11.88
C THR A 33 19.40 -29.03 -11.02
N PRO A 34 18.32 -29.57 -11.63
CA PRO A 34 17.12 -29.96 -10.89
C PRO A 34 17.22 -31.38 -10.28
N GLN A 35 16.98 -31.47 -8.97
CA GLN A 35 16.64 -32.73 -8.31
C GLN A 35 15.25 -33.20 -8.76
N LYS A 36 15.10 -34.51 -8.96
CA LYS A 36 13.93 -35.15 -9.58
C LYS A 36 12.82 -35.34 -8.54
N ALA A 37 12.18 -34.25 -8.13
CA ALA A 37 10.90 -34.29 -7.43
C ALA A 37 9.81 -34.81 -8.37
N GLU A 38 8.93 -35.68 -7.89
CA GLU A 38 7.73 -36.06 -8.63
C GLU A 38 6.95 -34.79 -8.97
N LYS A 39 6.84 -34.50 -10.26
CA LYS A 39 6.24 -33.27 -10.76
C LYS A 39 4.75 -33.30 -10.45
N LYS A 40 4.35 -32.69 -9.33
CA LYS A 40 2.97 -32.23 -9.12
C LYS A 40 2.64 -31.30 -10.28
N SER A 41 1.90 -31.80 -11.28
CA SER A 41 1.52 -30.99 -12.45
C SER A 41 0.20 -30.31 -12.13
N VAL A 42 0.25 -29.01 -11.85
CA VAL A 42 -0.95 -28.17 -11.84
C VAL A 42 -1.36 -27.98 -13.30
N ARG A 43 -2.55 -28.47 -13.68
CA ARG A 43 -3.15 -28.18 -14.98
C ARG A 43 -4.17 -27.09 -14.80
N PHE A 44 -3.91 -25.94 -15.41
CA PHE A 44 -4.89 -24.89 -15.55
C PHE A 44 -5.90 -25.29 -16.61
N GLU A 45 -7.16 -24.92 -16.40
CA GLU A 45 -8.18 -25.09 -17.44
C GLU A 45 -7.85 -24.21 -18.65
N ARG A 46 -8.27 -24.64 -19.84
CA ARG A 46 -8.00 -23.91 -21.09
C ARG A 46 -8.79 -22.59 -21.18
N HIS A 47 -9.81 -22.43 -20.36
CA HIS A 47 -10.66 -21.26 -20.31
C HIS A 47 -10.95 -20.92 -18.85
N ASP A 48 -11.05 -19.64 -18.56
CA ASP A 48 -11.43 -19.17 -17.24
C ASP A 48 -12.91 -19.48 -17.00
N ARG A 49 -13.22 -20.01 -15.82
CA ARG A 49 -14.61 -20.09 -15.35
C ARG A 49 -14.97 -18.75 -14.72
N VAL A 50 -15.93 -18.06 -15.31
CA VAL A 50 -16.51 -16.87 -14.70
C VAL A 50 -17.55 -17.34 -13.69
N HIS A 51 -17.29 -17.07 -12.41
CA HIS A 51 -18.25 -17.25 -11.35
C HIS A 51 -18.78 -15.88 -10.95
N GLU A 52 -20.10 -15.70 -11.01
CA GLU A 52 -20.75 -14.51 -10.48
C GLU A 52 -20.80 -14.62 -8.95
N ILE A 53 -20.29 -13.59 -8.26
CA ILE A 53 -20.39 -13.49 -6.81
C ILE A 53 -21.73 -12.82 -6.52
N PRO A 54 -22.69 -13.51 -5.89
CA PRO A 54 -24.00 -12.93 -5.59
C PRO A 54 -23.84 -11.73 -4.66
N HIS A 55 -24.66 -10.69 -4.87
CA HIS A 55 -24.70 -9.55 -3.96
C HIS A 55 -25.38 -9.99 -2.66
N ILE A 56 -25.03 -9.39 -1.51
CA ILE A 56 -25.64 -9.75 -0.22
C ILE A 56 -27.17 -9.61 -0.23
N ASN A 57 -27.69 -8.69 -1.04
CA ASN A 57 -29.14 -8.49 -1.22
C ASN A 57 -29.82 -9.63 -2.00
N ASP A 58 -29.04 -10.48 -2.67
CA ASP A 58 -29.54 -11.64 -3.42
C ASP A 58 -29.57 -12.90 -2.55
N LEU A 59 -29.10 -12.83 -1.31
CA LEU A 59 -29.06 -13.93 -0.34
C LEU A 59 -30.23 -13.83 0.64
N SER A 60 -30.78 -14.98 1.03
CA SER A 60 -31.72 -15.05 2.16
C SER A 60 -31.02 -14.78 3.49
N ASP A 61 -31.77 -14.33 4.50
CA ASP A 61 -31.21 -14.10 5.84
C ASP A 61 -30.59 -15.38 6.41
N GLU A 62 -31.14 -16.56 6.13
CA GLU A 62 -30.57 -17.85 6.54
C GLU A 62 -29.23 -18.15 5.84
N GLU A 63 -29.09 -17.79 4.57
CA GLU A 63 -27.83 -17.91 3.83
C GLU A 63 -26.80 -16.88 4.31
N ILE A 64 -27.24 -15.66 4.63
CA ILE A 64 -26.38 -14.65 5.24
C ILE A 64 -25.90 -15.14 6.59
N ASP A 65 -26.77 -15.62 7.48
CA ASP A 65 -26.37 -16.12 8.79
C ASP A 65 -25.48 -17.37 8.69
N GLY A 66 -25.64 -18.18 7.65
CA GLY A 66 -24.82 -19.37 7.41
C GLY A 66 -23.45 -19.09 6.78
N VAL A 67 -23.31 -18.00 6.02
CA VAL A 67 -22.07 -17.62 5.33
C VAL A 67 -21.33 -16.52 6.07
N TRP A 68 -22.04 -15.62 6.74
CA TRP A 68 -21.47 -14.51 7.46
C TRP A 68 -21.09 -14.84 8.89
N MET A 69 -19.98 -14.26 9.32
CA MET A 69 -19.52 -14.39 10.69
C MET A 69 -20.52 -13.73 11.64
N HIS A 70 -20.85 -14.45 12.71
CA HIS A 70 -21.78 -13.93 13.70
C HIS A 70 -21.26 -12.60 14.26
N PRO A 71 -22.13 -11.59 14.50
CA PRO A 71 -21.70 -10.27 14.96
C PRO A 71 -20.89 -10.29 16.26
N ASP A 72 -21.14 -11.25 17.14
CA ASP A 72 -20.41 -11.39 18.40
C ASP A 72 -19.03 -12.02 18.22
N ASP A 73 -18.85 -12.93 17.27
CA ASP A 73 -17.54 -13.45 16.89
C ASP A 73 -16.69 -12.35 16.29
N PHE A 74 -17.29 -11.56 15.38
CA PHE A 74 -16.63 -10.39 14.80
C PHE A 74 -16.20 -9.38 15.87
N LYS A 75 -17.07 -9.07 16.84
CA LYS A 75 -16.71 -8.19 17.97
C LYS A 75 -15.57 -8.77 18.80
N THR A 76 -15.56 -10.07 19.03
CA THR A 76 -14.54 -10.76 19.83
C THR A 76 -13.20 -10.69 19.13
N ILE A 77 -13.13 -11.09 17.86
CA ILE A 77 -11.93 -10.99 17.03
C ILE A 77 -11.42 -9.54 17.00
N ARG A 78 -12.32 -8.57 16.81
CA ARG A 78 -11.93 -7.15 16.81
C ARG A 78 -11.32 -6.70 18.14
N ARG A 79 -11.86 -7.15 19.28
CA ARG A 79 -11.30 -6.86 20.60
C ARG A 79 -9.92 -7.49 20.79
N GLU A 80 -9.73 -8.73 20.34
CA GLU A 80 -8.44 -9.41 20.39
C GLU A 80 -7.39 -8.69 19.54
N CYS A 81 -7.73 -8.31 18.30
CA CYS A 81 -6.85 -7.49 17.46
C CYS A 81 -6.47 -6.16 18.13
N GLN A 82 -7.43 -5.49 18.78
CA GLN A 82 -7.16 -4.26 19.53
C GLN A 82 -6.20 -4.49 20.71
N ALA A 83 -6.36 -5.58 21.44
CA ALA A 83 -5.47 -5.94 22.53
C ALA A 83 -4.04 -6.17 22.03
N VAL A 84 -3.88 -6.90 20.92
CA VAL A 84 -2.57 -7.12 20.28
C VAL A 84 -1.92 -5.79 19.88
N ILE A 85 -2.67 -4.89 19.22
CA ILE A 85 -2.16 -3.56 18.85
C ILE A 85 -1.67 -2.78 20.07
N LEU A 86 -2.43 -2.79 21.17
CA LEU A 86 -2.03 -2.10 22.39
C LEU A 86 -0.75 -2.68 22.99
N ILE A 87 -0.57 -4.01 22.96
CA ILE A 87 0.65 -4.65 23.45
C ILE A 87 1.84 -4.24 22.58
N ILE A 88 1.70 -4.24 21.25
CA ILE A 88 2.75 -3.81 20.31
C ILE A 88 3.17 -2.36 20.56
N GLU A 89 2.19 -1.48 20.81
CA GLU A 89 2.46 -0.05 21.01
C GLU A 89 3.15 0.25 22.34
N HIS A 90 2.95 -0.59 23.35
CA HIS A 90 3.51 -0.40 24.69
C HIS A 90 4.82 -1.18 24.92
N ASP A 91 4.98 -2.33 24.28
CA ASP A 91 6.13 -3.21 24.47
C ASP A 91 6.39 -4.03 23.20
N SER A 92 7.21 -3.47 22.30
CA SER A 92 7.54 -4.07 21.01
C SER A 92 8.34 -5.36 21.12
N ASP A 93 8.98 -5.59 22.27
CA ASP A 93 9.92 -6.69 22.48
C ASP A 93 9.18 -8.00 22.84
N LEU A 94 7.93 -7.88 23.33
CA LEU A 94 7.06 -9.04 23.61
C LEU A 94 6.57 -9.77 22.34
N ILE A 95 6.75 -9.16 21.17
CA ILE A 95 6.12 -9.58 19.90
C ILE A 95 7.19 -9.84 18.83
N GLU A 96 8.42 -10.11 19.24
CA GLU A 96 9.50 -10.49 18.35
C GLU A 96 9.12 -11.76 17.56
N GLY A 97 8.95 -11.61 16.23
CA GLY A 97 8.57 -12.69 15.33
C GLY A 97 7.07 -12.85 15.05
N ALA A 98 6.20 -11.99 15.58
CA ALA A 98 4.79 -12.04 15.18
C ALA A 98 4.56 -11.36 13.82
N GLU A 99 3.70 -11.97 13.01
CA GLU A 99 3.25 -11.42 11.74
C GLU A 99 2.25 -10.28 12.00
N LEU A 100 2.68 -9.04 11.74
CA LEU A 100 1.86 -7.84 11.97
C LEU A 100 1.03 -7.42 10.74
N ARG A 101 1.00 -8.29 9.73
CA ARG A 101 0.44 -7.98 8.43
C ARG A 101 -1.06 -7.74 8.49
N GLY A 102 -1.50 -6.59 7.98
CA GLY A 102 -2.88 -6.14 8.04
C GLY A 102 -3.26 -5.43 9.35
N LEU A 103 -2.42 -5.47 10.38
CA LEU A 103 -2.61 -4.71 11.61
C LEU A 103 -1.87 -3.37 11.60
N GLU A 104 -0.96 -3.15 10.66
CA GLU A 104 -0.08 -1.99 10.68
C GLU A 104 -0.86 -0.69 10.51
N HIS A 105 -1.91 -0.70 9.70
CA HIS A 105 -2.80 0.44 9.48
C HIS A 105 -3.60 0.86 10.73
N HIS A 106 -3.69 -0.03 11.71
CA HIS A 106 -4.36 0.26 12.96
C HIS A 106 -3.43 0.83 14.03
N MET A 107 -2.11 0.69 13.85
CA MET A 107 -1.11 1.28 14.72
C MET A 107 -1.16 2.80 14.71
N ALA A 108 -1.00 3.41 15.88
CA ALA A 108 -1.02 4.86 16.10
C ALA A 108 0.05 5.58 15.28
N LYS A 109 1.19 4.94 15.03
CA LYS A 109 2.25 5.48 14.16
C LYS A 109 1.76 5.64 12.73
N GLN A 110 1.21 4.58 12.13
CA GLN A 110 0.71 4.64 10.76
C GLN A 110 -0.50 5.56 10.62
N LYS A 111 -1.40 5.59 11.62
CA LYS A 111 -2.51 6.56 11.66
C LYS A 111 -2.02 8.00 11.66
N ARG A 112 -0.99 8.31 12.47
CA ARG A 112 -0.36 9.64 12.50
C ARG A 112 0.29 9.99 11.16
N GLU A 113 1.01 9.06 10.56
CA GLU A 113 1.63 9.28 9.24
C GLU A 113 0.57 9.51 8.15
N ALA A 114 -0.51 8.72 8.14
CA ALA A 114 -1.63 8.90 7.22
C ALA A 114 -2.32 10.25 7.41
N GLN A 115 -2.55 10.66 8.66
CA GLN A 115 -3.09 11.98 8.98
C GLN A 115 -2.17 13.11 8.50
N GLN A 116 -0.86 13.02 8.73
CA GLN A 116 0.09 14.03 8.24
C GLN A 116 0.09 14.16 6.71
N ILE A 117 0.01 13.03 6.00
CA ILE A 117 -0.10 13.03 4.53
C ILE A 117 -1.41 13.68 4.10
N GLN A 118 -2.51 13.38 4.76
CA GLN A 118 -3.81 13.95 4.47
C GLN A 118 -3.84 15.46 4.74
N GLU A 119 -3.30 15.92 5.86
CA GLU A 119 -3.17 17.34 6.19
C GLU A 119 -2.31 18.07 5.16
N LEU A 120 -1.16 17.50 4.79
CA LEU A 120 -0.29 18.06 3.76
C LEU A 120 -1.00 18.17 2.40
N LEU A 121 -1.78 17.16 2.03
CA LEU A 121 -2.55 17.16 0.79
C LEU A 121 -3.58 18.29 0.81
N TYR A 122 -4.37 18.41 1.88
CA TYR A 122 -5.37 19.47 2.00
C TYR A 122 -4.76 20.86 2.02
N ASP A 123 -3.67 21.08 2.78
CA ASP A 123 -2.96 22.36 2.82
C ASP A 123 -2.38 22.72 1.44
N THR A 124 -1.85 21.74 0.71
CA THR A 124 -1.34 21.94 -0.65
C THR A 124 -2.44 22.34 -1.63
N VAL A 125 -3.60 21.66 -1.57
CA VAL A 125 -4.75 21.95 -2.42
C VAL A 125 -5.30 23.35 -2.11
N ASP A 126 -5.50 23.67 -0.82
CA ASP A 126 -6.02 24.97 -0.37
C ASP A 126 -5.10 26.12 -0.84
N ARG A 127 -3.78 25.97 -0.67
CA ARG A 127 -2.82 26.99 -1.13
C ARG A 127 -2.81 27.16 -2.65
N LEU A 128 -2.89 26.07 -3.40
CA LEU A 128 -2.90 26.14 -4.87
C LEU A 128 -4.20 26.74 -5.41
N GLN A 129 -5.33 26.44 -4.78
CA GLN A 129 -6.61 27.07 -5.12
C GLN A 129 -6.58 28.58 -4.86
N LYS A 130 -6.12 29.01 -3.68
CA LYS A 130 -5.93 30.43 -3.35
C LYS A 130 -5.00 31.13 -4.34
N TYR A 131 -3.89 30.49 -4.70
CA TYR A 131 -2.98 31.02 -5.71
C TYR A 131 -3.66 31.16 -7.08
N GLY A 132 -4.46 30.18 -7.50
CA GLY A 132 -5.24 30.24 -8.74
C GLY A 132 -6.23 31.40 -8.74
N ASP A 133 -6.92 31.62 -7.63
CA ASP A 133 -7.87 32.74 -7.45
C ASP A 133 -7.16 34.10 -7.52
N GLU A 134 -6.02 34.25 -6.83
CA GLU A 134 -5.26 35.51 -6.80
C GLU A 134 -4.57 35.83 -8.13
N SER A 135 -4.06 34.82 -8.82
CA SER A 135 -3.29 34.98 -10.05
C SER A 135 -4.13 34.80 -11.32
N SER A 136 -5.41 34.46 -11.20
CA SER A 136 -6.30 34.09 -12.32
C SER A 136 -5.69 33.06 -13.28
N THR A 137 -4.86 32.17 -12.75
CA THR A 137 -4.14 31.14 -13.50
C THR A 137 -4.78 29.78 -13.26
N ASP A 138 -4.90 28.98 -14.32
CA ASP A 138 -5.32 27.58 -14.18
C ASP A 138 -4.22 26.77 -13.47
N VAL A 139 -4.55 26.24 -12.29
CA VAL A 139 -3.66 25.46 -11.43
C VAL A 139 -3.87 23.96 -11.53
N SER A 140 -4.75 23.49 -12.43
CA SER A 140 -5.14 22.07 -12.55
C SER A 140 -3.95 21.14 -12.75
N ASP A 141 -3.04 21.47 -13.66
CA ASP A 141 -1.82 20.68 -13.91
C ASP A 141 -0.86 20.67 -12.71
N MET A 142 -0.80 21.80 -11.97
CA MET A 142 0.05 21.93 -10.80
C MET A 142 -0.50 21.12 -9.63
N LEU A 143 -1.81 21.17 -9.41
CA LEU A 143 -2.53 20.34 -8.44
C LEU A 143 -2.31 18.85 -8.74
N ALA A 144 -2.50 18.42 -9.98
CA ALA A 144 -2.30 17.03 -10.39
C ALA A 144 -0.86 16.56 -10.12
N CYS A 145 0.13 17.39 -10.48
CA CYS A 145 1.54 17.09 -10.24
C CYS A 145 1.87 16.96 -8.75
N MET A 146 1.36 17.87 -7.91
CA MET A 146 1.63 17.87 -6.47
C MET A 146 0.94 16.70 -5.76
N CYS A 147 -0.32 16.41 -6.09
CA CYS A 147 -1.03 15.25 -5.58
C CYS A 147 -0.29 13.96 -5.95
N GLN A 148 0.13 13.81 -7.21
CA GLN A 148 0.88 12.63 -7.66
C GLN A 148 2.19 12.43 -6.90
N LYS A 149 2.91 13.52 -6.59
CA LYS A 149 4.16 13.44 -5.81
C LYS A 149 3.91 12.98 -4.37
N ILE A 150 2.86 13.49 -3.73
CA ILE A 150 2.47 13.08 -2.38
C ILE A 150 2.07 11.59 -2.38
N SER A 151 1.33 11.14 -3.40
CA SER A 151 0.84 9.75 -3.53
C SER A 151 1.90 8.73 -3.97
N LYS A 152 3.00 9.14 -4.62
CA LYS A 152 4.08 8.21 -5.05
C LYS A 152 4.86 7.57 -3.90
N ARG A 153 4.85 8.18 -2.72
CA ARG A 153 5.54 7.66 -1.53
C ARG A 153 4.91 6.35 -1.02
N PRO A 154 3.57 6.23 -0.92
CA PRO A 154 2.88 4.97 -0.70
C PRO A 154 3.20 3.84 -1.70
N GLU A 155 3.31 4.15 -2.99
CA GLU A 155 3.57 3.14 -4.04
C GLU A 155 4.94 2.47 -3.90
N ALA A 156 5.98 3.25 -3.58
CA ALA A 156 7.32 2.72 -3.37
C ALA A 156 7.37 1.75 -2.17
N PHE A 157 6.62 2.07 -1.11
CA PHE A 157 6.50 1.20 0.06
C PHE A 157 5.78 -0.12 -0.27
N ALA A 158 4.68 -0.06 -1.02
CA ALA A 158 3.97 -1.25 -1.47
C ALA A 158 4.85 -2.17 -2.35
N ARG A 159 5.65 -1.60 -3.25
CA ARG A 159 6.62 -2.38 -4.06
C ARG A 159 7.69 -3.04 -3.20
N LYS A 160 8.17 -2.35 -2.17
CA LYS A 160 9.15 -2.91 -1.24
C LYS A 160 8.59 -4.13 -0.51
N ILE A 161 7.37 -4.02 0.02
CA ILE A 161 6.67 -5.13 0.68
C ILE A 161 6.50 -6.31 -0.29
N ALA A 162 6.07 -6.04 -1.53
CA ALA A 162 5.91 -7.10 -2.54
C ALA A 162 7.22 -7.83 -2.86
N ALA A 163 8.36 -7.13 -2.82
CA ALA A 163 9.67 -7.76 -3.00
C ALA A 163 10.08 -8.59 -1.77
N GLU A 164 9.79 -8.12 -0.56
CA GLU A 164 10.03 -8.87 0.68
C GLU A 164 9.21 -10.18 0.69
N ASP A 165 7.97 -10.16 0.21
CA ASP A 165 7.13 -11.36 0.05
C ASP A 165 7.75 -12.39 -0.89
N GLU A 166 8.32 -11.91 -2.01
CA GLU A 166 8.93 -12.77 -3.01
C GLU A 166 10.16 -13.49 -2.43
N GLU A 167 10.93 -12.81 -1.60
CA GLU A 167 12.10 -13.37 -0.92
C GLU A 167 11.71 -14.34 0.21
N GLU A 168 10.67 -14.01 1.00
CA GLU A 168 10.19 -14.90 2.05
C GLU A 168 9.59 -16.20 1.46
N ALA A 169 8.88 -16.10 0.34
CA ALA A 169 8.35 -17.25 -0.39
C ALA A 169 9.46 -18.18 -0.90
N LYS A 170 10.62 -17.63 -1.31
CA LYS A 170 11.79 -18.40 -1.74
C LYS A 170 12.47 -19.12 -0.58
N ASN A 171 12.47 -18.53 0.62
CA ASN A 171 13.13 -19.09 1.81
C ASN A 171 12.30 -20.16 2.54
N LYS A 172 11.00 -20.29 2.24
CA LYS A 172 10.10 -21.31 2.85
C LYS A 172 10.00 -22.62 2.04
N VAL A 173 10.82 -22.81 1.00
CA VAL A 173 10.92 -24.04 0.17
C VAL A 173 12.17 -24.81 0.53
#